data_AF-A0A3B9BZU5-F1
#
_entry.id   AF-A0A3B9BZU5-F1
#
_cell.length_a   1.000
_cell.length_b   1.000
_cell.length_c   1.000
_cell.angle_alpha   90.00
_cell.angle_beta   90.00
_cell.angle_gamma   90.00
#
_symmetry.space_group_name_H-M   'P 1'
#
loop_
_entity.id
_entity.type
_entity.pdbx_description
1 polymer ?
#
loop_
_entity_poly.entity_id
_entity_poly.type
_entity_poly.pdbx_seq_one_letter_code
_entity_poly.pdbx_strand_id
1 'polypeptide(L)'
;AMKVDMVVMRHSASGAPHFLSKHIPAAIVNAGDGTNEHPTQALLDAFSIRERLGHLKGKKVAILGDIMHSRVALSNIYLLKKMGAEVMVSGPPTLIPKHIQ
;
A
#
# COMPACT_ATOMS: atom_id res chain seq x y z
N ALA A 1 10.49 17.94 -27.87
CA ALA A 1 11.51 17.01 -27.33
C ALA A 1 11.84 17.45 -25.90
N MET A 2 11.91 16.65 -24.84
CA MET A 2 11.55 15.25 -24.60
C MET A 2 10.17 15.21 -23.92
N LYS A 3 9.21 14.49 -24.48
CA LYS A 3 7.91 14.28 -23.82
C LYS A 3 8.07 13.05 -22.92
N VAL A 4 7.96 13.23 -21.61
CA VAL A 4 7.95 12.13 -20.65
C VAL A 4 6.50 11.76 -20.38
N ASP A 5 6.06 10.60 -20.83
CA ASP A 5 4.67 10.15 -20.63
C ASP A 5 4.44 9.57 -19.22
N MET A 6 5.50 9.03 -18.58
CA MET A 6 5.42 8.44 -17.23
C MET A 6 6.74 8.54 -16.46
N VAL A 7 6.65 8.71 -15.13
CA VAL A 7 7.77 8.66 -14.18
C VAL A 7 7.48 7.63 -13.09
N VAL A 8 8.41 6.69 -12.89
CA VAL A 8 8.41 5.80 -11.73
C VAL A 8 9.39 6.35 -10.72
N MET A 9 8.93 6.70 -9.52
CA MET A 9 9.72 7.41 -8.52
C MET A 9 9.79 6.63 -7.21
N ARG A 10 11.01 6.44 -6.70
CA ARG A 10 11.29 6.03 -5.32
C ARG A 10 12.14 7.11 -4.66
N HIS A 11 11.70 7.62 -3.53
CA HIS A 11 12.35 8.77 -2.88
C HIS A 11 12.23 8.70 -1.36
N SER A 12 13.22 9.22 -0.63
CA SER A 12 13.23 9.18 0.85
C SER A 12 12.19 10.11 1.48
N ALA A 13 11.97 11.29 0.87
CA ALA A 13 10.97 12.24 1.32
C ALA A 13 9.55 11.75 1.05
N SER A 14 8.74 11.64 2.11
CA SER A 14 7.30 11.43 2.03
C SER A 14 6.63 12.51 1.19
N GLY A 15 5.78 12.12 0.24
CA GLY A 15 5.03 13.01 -0.63
C GLY A 15 5.74 13.47 -1.89
N ALA A 16 7.00 13.08 -2.13
CA ALA A 16 7.73 13.49 -3.35
C ALA A 16 7.01 13.10 -4.66
N PRO A 17 6.44 11.88 -4.83
CA PRO A 17 5.68 11.54 -6.03
C PRO A 17 4.42 12.40 -6.20
N HIS A 18 3.75 12.73 -5.10
CA HIS A 18 2.56 13.58 -5.09
C HIS A 18 2.90 15.05 -5.37
N PHE A 19 4.06 15.51 -4.93
CA PHE A 19 4.58 16.81 -5.31
C PHE A 19 4.83 16.84 -6.81
N LEU A 20 5.57 15.86 -7.35
CA LEU A 20 5.89 15.84 -8.78
C LEU A 20 4.63 15.75 -9.66
N SER A 21 3.61 14.97 -9.27
CA SER A 21 2.37 14.84 -10.05
C SER A 21 1.59 16.15 -10.22
N LYS A 22 1.83 17.14 -9.36
CA LYS A 22 1.24 18.49 -9.48
C LYS A 22 2.00 19.44 -10.40
N HIS A 23 3.23 19.10 -10.78
CA HIS A 23 4.15 20.01 -11.47
C HIS A 23 4.48 19.59 -12.91
N ILE A 24 4.19 18.34 -13.29
CA ILE A 24 4.43 17.86 -14.65
C ILE A 24 3.21 17.12 -15.21
N PRO A 25 2.91 17.26 -16.52
CA PRO A 25 1.85 16.51 -17.19
C PRO A 25 2.32 15.10 -17.59
N ALA A 26 2.71 14.29 -16.60
CA ALA A 26 3.14 12.91 -16.78
C ALA A 26 2.48 12.00 -15.75
N ALA A 27 2.23 10.74 -16.10
CA ALA A 27 1.74 9.75 -15.14
C ALA A 27 2.83 9.46 -14.10
N ILE A 28 2.53 9.55 -12.81
CA ILE A 28 3.49 9.28 -11.73
C ILE A 28 3.14 7.96 -11.04
N VAL A 29 4.10 7.03 -11.02
CA VAL A 29 3.99 5.77 -10.28
C VAL A 29 4.87 5.87 -9.04
N ASN A 30 4.24 5.78 -7.86
CA ASN A 30 4.94 5.71 -6.59
C ASN A 30 5.53 4.31 -6.39
N ALA A 31 6.85 4.18 -6.47
CA ALA A 31 7.60 2.97 -6.17
C ALA A 31 8.12 2.92 -4.71
N GLY A 32 7.63 3.84 -3.86
CA GLY A 32 7.97 4.01 -2.46
C GLY A 32 8.49 5.42 -2.20
N ASP A 33 7.66 6.28 -1.59
CA ASP A 33 8.12 7.48 -0.91
C ASP A 33 8.47 7.15 0.55
N GLY A 34 8.70 8.12 1.44
CA GLY A 34 9.01 7.89 2.86
C GLY A 34 7.99 7.02 3.63
N THR A 35 7.65 7.28 4.88
CA THR A 35 6.77 6.37 5.67
C THR A 35 5.32 6.20 5.22
N ASN A 36 4.97 6.69 4.04
CA ASN A 36 3.60 6.71 3.55
C ASN A 36 3.15 5.35 2.99
N GLU A 37 3.53 5.00 1.76
CA GLU A 37 2.87 3.88 1.07
C GLU A 37 3.82 3.04 0.22
N HIS A 38 3.44 1.78 0.02
CA HIS A 38 4.04 0.90 -0.98
C HIS A 38 2.93 0.23 -1.82
N PRO A 39 2.21 1.00 -2.65
CA PRO A 39 0.95 0.56 -3.25
C PRO A 39 1.12 -0.63 -4.20
N THR A 40 2.25 -0.70 -4.91
CA THR A 40 2.55 -1.82 -5.83
C THR A 40 2.69 -3.17 -5.13
N GLN A 41 3.20 -3.19 -3.89
CA GLN A 41 3.34 -4.42 -3.11
C GLN A 41 1.97 -4.92 -2.67
N ALA A 42 1.10 -4.03 -2.20
CA ALA A 42 -0.26 -4.41 -1.83
C ALA A 42 -1.03 -4.98 -3.03
N LEU A 43 -0.87 -4.38 -4.21
CA LEU A 43 -1.48 -4.89 -5.45
C LEU A 43 -0.98 -6.30 -5.79
N LEU A 44 0.31 -6.58 -5.65
CA LEU A 44 0.89 -7.91 -5.88
C LEU A 44 0.33 -8.94 -4.88
N ASP A 45 0.23 -8.58 -3.61
CA ASP A 45 -0.27 -9.47 -2.56
C ASP A 45 -1.76 -9.79 -2.79
N ALA A 46 -2.57 -8.76 -3.08
CA ALA A 46 -3.99 -8.93 -3.40
C ALA A 46 -4.20 -9.77 -4.67
N PHE A 47 -3.37 -9.56 -5.71
CA PHE A 47 -3.39 -10.38 -6.92
C PHE A 47 -3.09 -11.84 -6.59
N SER A 48 -2.06 -12.09 -5.80
CA SER A 48 -1.63 -13.44 -5.40
C SER A 48 -2.71 -14.18 -4.61
N ILE A 49 -3.36 -13.49 -3.65
CA ILE A 49 -4.48 -14.06 -2.89
C ILE A 49 -5.65 -14.37 -3.83
N ARG A 50 -5.95 -13.47 -4.77
CA ARG A 50 -7.04 -13.67 -5.74
C ARG A 50 -6.77 -14.83 -6.69
N GLU A 51 -5.54 -15.00 -7.17
CA GLU A 51 -5.15 -16.16 -7.99
C GLU A 51 -5.37 -17.47 -7.24
N ARG A 52 -5.02 -17.52 -5.95
CA ARG A 52 -5.12 -18.74 -5.15
C ARG A 52 -6.54 -19.04 -4.65
N LEU A 53 -7.31 -18.01 -4.30
CA LEU A 53 -8.60 -18.13 -3.61
C LEU A 53 -9.81 -17.66 -4.43
N GLY A 54 -9.60 -17.23 -5.67
CA GLY A 54 -10.59 -16.75 -6.63
C GLY A 54 -11.03 -15.30 -6.42
N HIS A 55 -11.34 -14.90 -5.19
CA HIS A 55 -11.78 -13.55 -4.84
C HIS A 55 -11.37 -13.16 -3.41
N LEU A 56 -11.36 -11.85 -3.15
CA LEU A 56 -11.00 -11.26 -1.85
C LEU A 56 -12.22 -10.98 -0.96
N LYS A 57 -13.40 -10.75 -1.55
CA LYS A 57 -14.62 -10.40 -0.82
C LYS A 57 -15.01 -11.49 0.19
N GLY A 58 -15.22 -11.12 1.45
CA GLY A 58 -15.58 -12.03 2.54
C GLY A 58 -14.45 -12.96 3.01
N LYS A 59 -13.22 -12.80 2.49
CA LYS A 59 -12.06 -13.53 3.01
C LYS A 59 -11.58 -12.88 4.30
N LYS A 60 -11.20 -13.71 5.28
CA LYS A 60 -10.57 -13.27 6.52
C LYS A 60 -9.07 -13.30 6.36
N VAL A 61 -8.40 -12.16 6.51
CA VAL A 61 -6.96 -12.02 6.35
C VAL A 61 -6.36 -11.46 7.63
N ALA A 62 -5.40 -12.17 8.22
CA ALA A 62 -4.66 -11.72 9.40
C ALA A 62 -3.27 -11.23 8.98
N ILE A 63 -2.90 -10.02 9.43
CA ILE A 63 -1.57 -9.45 9.24
C ILE A 63 -0.85 -9.42 10.58
N LEU A 64 0.34 -10.04 10.63
CA LEU A 64 1.09 -10.26 11.87
C LEU A 64 2.40 -9.47 11.88
N GLY A 65 2.71 -8.79 12.99
CA GLY A 65 4.02 -8.17 13.22
C GLY A 65 3.96 -6.70 13.64
N ASP A 66 4.93 -5.91 13.16
CA ASP A 66 5.00 -4.47 13.40
C ASP A 66 4.08 -3.73 12.40
N ILE A 67 2.85 -3.46 12.84
CA ILE A 67 1.84 -2.80 12.02
C ILE A 67 2.04 -1.28 12.01
N MET A 68 2.57 -0.73 13.10
CA MET A 68 2.77 0.71 13.28
C MET A 68 3.81 1.27 12.32
N HIS A 69 4.88 0.54 12.04
CA HIS A 69 5.98 1.02 11.19
C HIS A 69 5.98 0.41 9.79
N SER A 70 5.12 -0.58 9.51
CA SER A 70 5.08 -1.25 8.21
C SER A 70 4.16 -0.54 7.22
N ARG A 71 4.79 0.20 6.30
CA ARG A 71 4.12 0.81 5.13
C ARG A 71 3.38 -0.22 4.27
N VAL A 72 3.92 -1.44 4.20
CA VAL A 72 3.31 -2.57 3.48
C VAL A 72 2.06 -3.06 4.21
N ALA A 73 2.11 -3.21 5.54
CA ALA A 73 0.94 -3.62 6.32
C ALA A 73 -0.21 -2.63 6.15
N LEU A 74 0.05 -1.32 6.28
CA LEU A 74 -0.96 -0.28 6.09
C LEU A 74 -1.54 -0.29 4.67
N SER A 75 -0.69 -0.40 3.64
CA SER A 75 -1.13 -0.48 2.24
C SER A 75 -2.02 -1.70 1.99
N ASN A 76 -1.68 -2.85 2.58
CA ASN A 76 -2.47 -4.07 2.50
C ASN A 76 -3.81 -3.96 3.24
N ILE A 77 -3.82 -3.40 4.46
CA ILE A 77 -5.06 -3.19 5.23
C ILE A 77 -6.05 -2.35 4.41
N TYR A 78 -5.56 -1.24 3.82
CA TYR A 78 -6.40 -0.37 3.00
C TYR A 78 -6.94 -1.09 1.76
N LEU A 79 -6.07 -1.75 0.98
CA LEU A 79 -6.47 -2.43 -0.25
C LEU A 79 -7.41 -3.61 0.02
N LEU A 80 -7.09 -4.46 0.99
CA LEU A 80 -7.88 -5.64 1.31
C LEU A 80 -9.28 -5.26 1.80
N LYS A 81 -9.39 -4.24 2.68
CA LYS A 81 -10.68 -3.68 3.09
C LYS A 81 -11.47 -3.14 1.90
N LYS A 82 -10.81 -2.38 1.01
CA LYS A 82 -11.44 -1.86 -0.22
C LYS A 82 -11.92 -2.96 -1.16
N MET A 83 -11.24 -4.11 -1.18
CA MET A 83 -11.61 -5.30 -1.95
C MET A 83 -12.67 -6.19 -1.24
N GLY A 84 -13.15 -5.78 -0.06
CA GLY A 84 -14.21 -6.44 0.69
C GLY A 84 -13.74 -7.61 1.57
N ALA A 85 -12.44 -7.71 1.86
CA ALA A 85 -11.92 -8.67 2.81
C ALA A 85 -12.10 -8.16 4.26
N GLU A 86 -12.27 -9.09 5.20
CA GLU A 86 -12.21 -8.84 6.64
C GLU A 86 -10.75 -8.91 7.09
N VAL A 87 -10.22 -7.80 7.59
CA VAL A 87 -8.80 -7.72 7.98
C VAL A 87 -8.67 -7.70 9.49
N MET A 88 -7.80 -8.56 10.02
CA MET A 88 -7.40 -8.60 11.41
C MET A 88 -5.90 -8.33 11.53
N VAL A 89 -5.49 -7.70 12.63
CA VAL A 89 -4.08 -7.45 12.93
C VAL A 89 -3.70 -8.10 14.26
N SER A 90 -2.47 -8.58 14.37
CA SER A 90 -1.92 -9.09 15.63
C SER A 90 -0.40 -8.89 15.70
N GLY A 91 0.11 -8.71 16.92
CA GLY A 91 1.48 -8.30 17.17
C GLY A 91 1.63 -7.75 18.60
N PRO A 92 2.84 -7.35 19.00
CA PRO A 92 3.06 -6.72 20.30
C PRO A 92 2.16 -5.48 20.46
N PRO A 93 1.51 -5.26 21.62
CA PRO A 93 0.58 -4.13 21.80
C PRO A 93 1.20 -2.75 21.52
N THR A 94 2.51 -2.63 21.71
CA THR A 94 3.29 -1.41 21.42
C THR A 94 3.49 -1.15 19.92
N LEU A 95 3.28 -2.15 19.07
CA LEU A 95 3.50 -2.10 17.61
C LEU A 95 2.18 -2.20 16.81
N ILE A 96 1.03 -2.17 17.49
CA ILE A 96 -0.30 -2.10 16.85
C ILE A 96 -0.82 -0.66 16.97
N PRO A 97 -1.23 -0.02 15.85
CA PRO A 97 -1.82 1.31 15.91
C PRO A 97 -3.20 1.27 16.58
N LYS A 98 -3.43 2.18 17.54
CA LYS A 98 -4.69 2.27 18.28
C LYS A 98 -5.92 2.65 17.43
N HIS A 99 -5.70 3.12 16.20
CA HIS A 99 -6.75 3.64 15.33
C HIS A 99 -7.16 2.67 14.21
N ILE A 100 -6.58 1.47 14.14
CA ILE A 100 -7.01 0.45 13.17
C ILE A 100 -8.16 -0.35 13.80
N GLN A 101 -9.39 0.03 13.42
CA GLN A 101 -10.60 -0.79 13.56
C GLN A 101 -10.84 -1.53 12.25
#